data_AF-A0A961SYS7-F1
#
_entry.id   AF-A0A961SYS7-F1
#
_cell.length_a   1.000
_cell.length_b   1.000
_cell.length_c   1.000
_cell.angle_alpha   90.00
_cell.angle_beta   90.00
_cell.angle_gamma   90.00
#
_symmetry.space_group_name_H-M   'P 1'
#
loop_
_entity.id
_entity.type
_entity.pdbx_description
1 polymer ?
#
loop_
_entity_poly.entity_id
_entity_poly.type
_entity_poly.pdbx_seq_one_letter_code
_entity_poly.pdbx_strand_id
1 'polypeptide(L)'
;MNFARIAENLIEEAMRDGAFDNLPGAGKPLPPIPEGDFMEHFAARLMKEAGTLPPEVTLKKEIVADAKAANALPEGEEREKALKLLNEKRLKLSMMMERR
;
A
#
# COMPACT_ATOMS: atom_id res chain seq x y z
N MET A 1 -16.78 -21.56 13.48
CA MET A 1 -15.36 -21.64 13.84
C MET A 1 -15.07 -20.49 14.81
N ASN A 2 -14.62 -20.76 16.04
CA ASN A 2 -14.37 -19.69 17.02
C ASN A 2 -12.94 -19.16 16.84
N PHE A 3 -12.78 -18.14 16.01
CA PHE A 3 -11.49 -17.52 15.68
C PHE A 3 -10.80 -16.91 16.90
N ALA A 4 -11.56 -16.43 17.89
CA ALA A 4 -10.99 -15.87 19.12
C ALA A 4 -10.15 -16.90 19.89
N ARG A 5 -10.67 -18.13 20.04
CA ARG A 5 -9.95 -19.21 20.73
C ARG A 5 -8.71 -19.68 19.99
N ILE A 6 -8.72 -19.62 18.65
CA ILE A 6 -7.55 -19.95 17.83
C ILE A 6 -6.50 -18.86 17.99
N ALA A 7 -6.89 -17.59 17.93
CA ALA A 7 -6.00 -16.46 18.12
C ALA A 7 -5.36 -16.47 19.51
N GLU A 8 -6.13 -16.74 20.56
CA GLU A 8 -5.62 -16.79 21.94
C GLU A 8 -4.57 -17.87 22.13
N ASN A 9 -4.81 -19.08 21.62
CA ASN A 9 -3.83 -20.17 21.66
C ASN A 9 -2.51 -19.80 20.94
N LEU A 10 -2.60 -19.15 19.78
CA LEU A 10 -1.42 -18.72 19.01
C LEU A 10 -0.63 -17.62 19.73
N ILE A 11 -1.33 -16.69 20.39
CA ILE A 11 -0.69 -15.63 21.18
C ILE A 11 0.02 -16.23 22.38
N GLU A 12 -0.62 -17.17 23.10
CA GLU A 12 0.01 -17.87 24.23
C GLU A 12 1.26 -18.66 23.84
N GLU A 13 1.21 -19.37 22.71
CA GLU A 13 2.35 -20.12 22.18
C GLU A 13 3.50 -19.16 21.83
N ALA A 14 3.22 -18.08 21.11
CA ALA A 14 4.22 -17.05 20.77
C ALA A 14 4.82 -16.36 22.02
N MET A 15 4.03 -16.18 23.09
CA MET A 15 4.54 -15.67 24.36
C MET A 15 5.49 -16.67 25.04
N ARG A 16 5.17 -17.96 25.04
CA ARG A 16 6.06 -19.00 25.63
C ARG A 16 7.36 -19.15 24.86
N ASP A 17 7.31 -18.99 23.55
CA ASP A 17 8.46 -19.08 22.66
C ASP A 17 9.33 -17.80 22.67
N GLY A 18 8.95 -16.79 23.47
CA GLY A 18 9.69 -15.53 23.57
C GLY A 18 9.64 -14.70 22.29
N ALA A 19 8.63 -14.90 21.42
CA ALA A 19 8.51 -14.17 20.16
C ALA A 19 8.33 -12.65 20.34
N PHE A 20 7.95 -12.22 21.54
CA PHE A 20 7.84 -10.82 21.93
C PHE A 20 9.07 -10.29 22.69
N ASP A 21 10.01 -11.16 23.03
CA ASP A 21 11.27 -10.77 23.65
C ASP A 21 12.20 -10.20 22.57
N ASN A 22 12.72 -8.99 22.80
CA ASN A 22 13.60 -8.27 21.87
C ASN A 22 12.94 -7.77 20.57
N LEU A 23 11.66 -7.37 20.63
CA LEU A 23 11.03 -6.66 19.52
C LEU A 23 11.82 -5.39 19.12
N PRO A 24 11.89 -5.06 17.83
CA PRO A 24 12.55 -3.86 17.36
C PRO A 24 11.85 -2.62 17.95
N GLY A 25 12.52 -1.94 18.88
CA GLY A 25 11.98 -0.79 19.59
C GLY A 25 11.49 -1.06 21.01
N ALA A 26 11.59 -2.29 21.51
CA ALA A 26 11.31 -2.62 22.91
C ALA A 26 12.16 -1.74 23.85
N GLY A 27 11.51 -1.09 24.82
CA GLY A 27 12.15 -0.19 25.79
C GLY A 27 12.59 1.17 25.25
N LYS A 28 12.39 1.47 23.95
CA LYS A 28 12.67 2.79 23.37
C LYS A 28 11.46 3.72 23.53
N PRO A 29 11.66 5.04 23.69
CA PRO A 29 10.55 5.99 23.68
C PRO A 29 9.77 5.86 22.38
N LEU A 30 8.45 6.01 22.47
CA LEU A 30 7.60 6.04 21.28
C LEU A 30 8.05 7.20 20.37
N PRO A 31 8.03 7.01 19.04
CA PRO A 31 8.31 8.09 18.13
C PRO A 31 7.31 9.24 18.38
N PRO A 32 7.73 10.50 18.20
CA PRO A 32 6.85 11.64 18.39
C PRO A 32 5.60 11.45 17.52
N ILE A 33 4.43 11.62 18.12
CA ILE A 33 3.17 11.63 17.37
C ILE A 33 3.27 12.86 16.46
N PRO A 34 3.32 12.67 15.13
CA PRO A 34 3.39 13.80 14.23
C PRO A 34 2.12 14.64 14.38
N GLU A 35 2.30 15.97 14.48
CA GLU A 35 1.18 16.91 14.51
C GLU A 35 0.45 16.85 13.15
N GLY A 36 -0.78 16.35 13.13
CA GLY A 36 -1.54 16.18 11.89
C GLY A 36 -2.61 15.08 11.98
N ASP A 37 -3.18 14.73 10.83
CA ASP A 37 -4.19 13.67 10.73
C ASP A 37 -3.55 12.30 11.02
N PHE A 38 -3.97 11.69 12.13
CA PHE A 38 -3.53 10.38 12.58
C PHE A 38 -3.69 9.31 11.48
N MET A 39 -4.73 9.43 10.63
CA MET A 39 -4.99 8.49 9.55
C MET A 39 -3.93 8.56 8.45
N GLU A 40 -3.42 9.74 8.13
CA GLU A 40 -2.41 9.92 7.09
C GLU A 40 -1.06 9.32 7.53
N HIS A 41 -0.70 9.52 8.80
CA HIS A 41 0.50 8.94 9.39
C HIS A 41 0.39 7.43 9.62
N PHE A 42 -0.77 6.95 10.04
CA PHE A 42 -1.03 5.52 10.17
C PHE A 42 -0.98 4.83 8.81
N ALA A 43 -1.58 5.42 7.77
CA ALA A 43 -1.49 4.92 6.40
C ALA A 43 -0.04 4.91 5.90
N ALA A 44 0.74 5.96 6.14
CA ALA A 44 2.15 6.03 5.76
C ALA A 44 3.00 4.98 6.49
N ARG A 45 2.74 4.76 7.80
CA ARG A 45 3.44 3.76 8.61
C ARG A 45 3.06 2.34 8.18
N LEU A 46 1.77 2.07 7.98
CA LEU A 46 1.28 0.80 7.47
C LEU A 46 1.85 0.50 6.08
N MET A 47 1.93 1.49 5.19
CA MET A 47 2.56 1.35 3.88
C MET A 47 4.06 1.01 3.98
N LYS A 48 4.76 1.60 4.95
CA LYS A 48 6.19 1.33 5.19
C LYS A 48 6.43 -0.05 5.82
N GLU A 49 5.55 -0.48 6.72
CA GLU A 49 5.70 -1.73 7.48
C GLU A 49 5.14 -2.95 6.72
N ALA A 50 4.06 -2.81 5.97
CA ALA A 50 3.37 -3.91 5.30
C ALA A 50 3.90 -4.23 3.89
N GLY A 51 4.83 -3.42 3.34
CA GLY A 51 5.40 -3.61 2.00
C GLY A 51 4.38 -3.59 0.85
N THR A 52 3.11 -3.28 1.13
CA THR A 52 1.98 -3.36 0.21
C THR A 52 1.42 -1.95 0.02
N LEU A 53 1.77 -1.35 -1.11
CA LEU A 53 1.14 -0.11 -1.54
C LEU A 53 -0.35 -0.38 -1.82
N PRO A 54 -1.27 0.51 -1.36
CA PRO A 54 -2.67 0.42 -1.73
C PRO A 54 -2.81 0.30 -3.25
N PRO A 55 -3.79 -0.48 -3.74
CA PRO A 55 -3.96 -0.71 -5.17
C PRO A 55 -4.10 0.60 -5.95
N GLU A 56 -4.66 1.66 -5.34
CA GLU A 56 -4.76 2.98 -5.96
C GLU A 56 -3.39 3.67 -6.14
N VAL A 57 -2.48 3.54 -5.18
CA VAL A 57 -1.14 4.14 -5.23
C VAL A 57 -0.26 3.41 -6.25
N THR A 58 -0.35 2.08 -6.30
CA THR A 58 0.33 1.27 -7.30
C THR A 58 -0.14 1.62 -8.71
N LEU A 59 -1.46 1.68 -8.93
CA LEU A 59 -2.05 2.03 -10.22
C LEU A 59 -1.66 3.45 -10.67
N LYS A 60 -1.58 4.42 -9.74
CA LYS A 60 -1.07 5.77 -10.05
C LYS A 60 0.38 5.75 -10.54
N LYS A 61 1.26 4.95 -9.92
CA LYS A 61 2.65 4.83 -10.35
C LYS A 61 2.77 4.21 -11.75
N GLU A 62 1.96 3.19 -12.03
CA GLU A 62 1.90 2.56 -13.36
C GLU A 62 1.44 3.55 -14.44
N ILE A 63 0.39 4.33 -14.17
CA ILE A 63 -0.10 5.36 -15.11
C ILE A 63 1.00 6.38 -15.45
N VAL A 64 1.80 6.79 -14.47
CA VAL A 64 2.93 7.73 -14.71
C VAL A 64 4.02 7.07 -15.56
N ALA A 65 4.35 5.81 -15.29
CA ALA A 65 5.34 5.07 -16.07
C ALA A 65 4.88 4.87 -17.53
N ASP A 66 3.62 4.45 -17.73
CA ASP A 66 3.01 4.24 -19.05
C ASP A 66 2.90 5.55 -19.83
N ALA A 67 2.54 6.66 -19.18
CA ALA A 67 2.51 7.97 -19.82
C ALA A 67 3.90 8.43 -20.29
N LYS A 68 4.95 8.10 -19.52
CA LYS A 68 6.33 8.38 -19.91
C LYS A 68 6.76 7.52 -21.09
N ALA A 69 6.41 6.24 -21.09
CA ALA A 69 6.67 5.32 -22.20
C ALA A 69 5.93 5.74 -23.48
N ALA A 70 4.65 6.11 -23.38
CA ALA A 70 3.85 6.58 -24.50
C ALA A 70 4.38 7.87 -25.13
N ASN A 71 4.98 8.77 -24.34
CA ASN A 71 5.62 10.00 -24.84
C ASN A 71 7.00 9.77 -25.47
N ALA A 72 7.68 8.67 -25.11
CA ALA A 72 8.97 8.30 -25.69
C ALA A 72 8.82 7.56 -27.03
N LEU A 73 7.61 7.09 -27.37
CA LEU A 73 7.30 6.42 -28.64
C LEU A 73 7.09 7.45 -29.76
N PRO A 74 7.59 7.18 -30.99
CA PRO A 74 7.30 8.00 -32.16
C PRO A 74 5.81 7.99 -32.50
N GLU A 75 5.34 9.02 -33.22
CA GLU A 75 3.96 9.06 -33.69
C GLU A 75 3.68 7.90 -34.66
N GLY A 76 2.71 7.07 -34.32
CA GLY A 76 2.36 5.86 -35.03
C GLY A 76 1.29 5.06 -34.30
N GLU A 77 0.92 3.93 -34.88
CA GLU A 77 -0.13 3.04 -34.37
C GLU A 77 0.17 2.53 -32.95
N GLU A 78 1.45 2.38 -32.61
CA GLU A 78 1.92 1.96 -31.27
C GLU A 78 1.67 3.03 -30.20
N ARG A 79 1.84 4.32 -30.52
CA ARG A 79 1.54 5.41 -29.59
C ARG A 79 0.05 5.51 -29.31
N GLU A 80 -0.79 5.32 -30.33
CA GLU A 80 -2.24 5.36 -30.16
C GLU A 80 -2.75 4.19 -29.29
N LYS A 81 -2.20 2.98 -29.47
CA LYS A 81 -2.47 1.82 -28.61
C LYS A 81 -2.03 2.07 -27.16
N ALA A 82 -0.84 2.63 -26.96
CA ALA A 82 -0.34 2.98 -25.62
C ALA A 82 -1.22 4.03 -24.93
N LEU A 83 -1.70 5.03 -25.67
CA LEU A 83 -2.60 6.06 -25.14
C LEU A 83 -4.00 5.52 -24.80
N LYS A 84 -4.54 4.58 -25.60
CA LYS A 84 -5.80 3.88 -25.28
C LYS A 84 -5.69 3.12 -23.95
N LEU A 85 -4.63 2.31 -23.80
CA LEU A 85 -4.38 1.55 -22.59
C LEU A 85 -4.20 2.46 -21.36
N LEU A 86 -3.50 3.59 -21.54
CA LEU A 86 -3.33 4.59 -20.49
C LEU A 86 -4.68 5.19 -20.03
N ASN A 87 -5.57 5.48 -20.98
CA ASN A 87 -6.91 6.01 -20.68
C ASN A 87 -7.78 5.00 -19.94
N GLU A 88 -7.72 3.71 -20.29
CA GLU A 88 -8.42 2.66 -19.56
C GLU A 88 -7.95 2.56 -18.11
N LYS A 89 -6.62 2.62 -17.87
CA LYS A 89 -6.06 2.63 -16.51
C LYS A 89 -6.48 3.87 -15.71
N ARG A 90 -6.53 5.04 -16.35
CA ARG A 90 -7.03 6.29 -15.73
C ARG A 90 -8.51 6.20 -15.35
N LEU A 91 -9.33 5.62 -16.22
CA LEU A 91 -10.76 5.42 -15.95
C LEU A 91 -10.97 4.46 -14.77
N LYS A 92 -10.21 3.35 -14.72
CA LYS A 92 -10.23 2.41 -13.61
C LYS A 92 -9.87 3.08 -12.28
N LEU A 93 -8.87 3.96 -12.28
CA LEU A 93 -8.51 4.74 -11.10
C LEU A 93 -9.64 5.70 -10.68
N SER A 94 -10.30 6.39 -11.62
CA SER A 94 -11.45 7.26 -11.31
C SER A 94 -12.56 6.49 -10.62
N MET A 95 -12.95 5.34 -11.17
CA MET A 95 -13.99 4.48 -10.59
C MET A 95 -13.65 3.97 -9.19
N MET A 96 -12.35 3.74 -8.90
CA MET A 96 -11.89 3.36 -7.56
C MET A 96 -11.97 4.52 -6.57
N MET A 97 -11.71 5.75 -7.02
CA MET A 97 -11.76 6.96 -6.20
C MET A 97 -13.19 7.44 -5.93
N GLU A 98 -14.12 7.25 -6.87
CA GLU A 98 -15.54 7.62 -6.73
C GLU A 98 -16.33 6.69 -5.81
N ARG A 99 -15.82 5.49 -5.51
CA ARG A 99 -16.46 4.51 -4.60
C ARG A 99 -16.10 4.70 -3.12
N ARG A 100 -15.40 5.76 -2.77
CA ARG A 100 -14.99 6.09 -1.39
C ARG A 100 -15.88 7.18 -0.79
#